data_AF-A0A932PT65-F1
#
_entry.id   AF-A0A932PT65-F1
#
_cell.length_a   1.000
_cell.length_b   1.000
_cell.length_c   1.000
_cell.angle_alpha   90.00
_cell.angle_beta   90.00
_cell.angle_gamma   90.00
#
_symmetry.space_group_name_H-M   'P 1'
#
loop_
_entity.id
_entity.type
_entity.pdbx_description
1 polymer ?
#
loop_
_entity_poly.entity_id
_entity_poly.type
_entity_poly.pdbx_seq_one_letter_code
_entity_poly.pdbx_strand_id
1 'polypeptide(L)'
;MLTFTYFGGEGQLAEDEKSRKILFDRFDSKSIQKKGKADNFWGPTGATGPCGPTVEFYYKGVEIWNLVFNEYFFDGKSYKKLEKLGVDTGAGLERIAATLNNFESVFETDELAALLSKIPQGDIRSRRIIVDHSRAINSLIKDGIVPSNKARGAVLRRLIRRAFTHGRLIGADDTLLISLVENRARTVVQDELQKFSQTLKQAMHLYSNILKNVRIKNESKISADDAFLMQESYGLPFELTQELARKDGFALDKQGFEKLMNEHRQKSRAGVEGKFKGGLVEITPETTRLHTAHHLLLAALRKVLGTHVVQRGSNITNERLRIDFSHHGAVNSEQLTKLEKLVNQWIQADLQVTREELSLEQAYKHGALGEFGATYPDRVSVYTIARADGTIVSREICGGPHVAKTSEIGTFTITKEASSGSGIRRIKATVS
;
A
#
# COMPACT_ATOMS: atom_id res chain seq x y z
N MET A 1 31.72 -26.05 8.02
CA MET A 1 32.25 -25.58 9.33
C MET A 1 31.20 -24.67 9.94
N LEU A 2 30.82 -24.96 11.19
CA LEU A 2 29.89 -24.14 11.98
C LEU A 2 30.70 -23.05 12.68
N THR A 3 30.22 -21.82 12.66
CA THR A 3 30.82 -20.66 13.33
C THR A 3 29.74 -19.83 14.01
N PHE A 4 30.13 -19.03 15.00
CA PHE A 4 29.22 -18.29 15.86
C PHE A 4 29.69 -16.84 16.00
N THR A 5 28.74 -15.91 16.11
CA THR A 5 29.03 -14.52 16.46
C THR A 5 28.27 -14.14 17.73
N TYR A 6 28.82 -13.21 18.51
CA TYR A 6 28.16 -12.66 19.70
C TYR A 6 28.41 -11.15 19.81
N PHE A 7 27.54 -10.47 20.57
CA PHE A 7 27.59 -9.03 20.75
C PHE A 7 28.76 -8.60 21.63
N GLY A 8 29.64 -7.79 21.07
CA GLY A 8 30.85 -7.32 21.70
C GLY A 8 30.74 -6.05 22.54
N GLY A 9 29.54 -5.48 22.67
CA GLY A 9 29.32 -4.18 23.30
C GLY A 9 29.58 -3.01 22.35
N GLU A 10 28.84 -1.91 22.52
CA GLU A 10 29.02 -0.67 21.75
C GLU A 10 28.38 0.52 22.47
N GLY A 11 29.15 1.58 22.75
CA GLY A 11 28.65 2.78 23.42
C GLY A 11 28.07 2.47 24.81
N GLN A 12 26.78 2.74 25.01
CA GLN A 12 26.06 2.49 26.27
C GLN A 12 25.57 1.04 26.45
N LEU A 13 25.80 0.17 25.46
CA LEU A 13 25.37 -1.23 25.47
C LEU A 13 26.55 -2.13 25.84
N ALA A 14 26.40 -2.88 26.92
CA ALA A 14 27.43 -3.79 27.41
C ALA A 14 27.59 -5.02 26.50
N GLU A 15 28.80 -5.61 26.52
CA GLU A 15 29.09 -6.89 25.89
C GLU A 15 28.21 -8.01 26.48
N ASP A 16 27.80 -8.96 25.64
CA ASP A 16 27.09 -10.16 26.07
C ASP A 16 28.08 -11.19 26.64
N GLU A 17 28.56 -10.91 27.84
CA GLU A 17 29.51 -11.76 28.57
C GLU A 17 28.98 -13.15 28.85
N LYS A 18 27.66 -13.28 29.02
CA LYS A 18 27.03 -14.56 29.33
C LYS A 18 27.07 -15.47 28.12
N SER A 19 26.63 -14.99 26.96
CA SER A 19 26.71 -15.76 25.71
C SER A 19 28.15 -16.02 25.31
N ARG A 20 29.05 -15.03 25.46
CA ARG A 20 30.49 -15.21 25.24
C ARG A 20 31.00 -16.40 26.03
N LYS A 21 30.80 -16.42 27.35
CA LYS A 21 31.26 -17.52 28.19
C LYS A 21 30.71 -18.87 27.73
N ILE A 22 29.39 -18.97 27.50
CA ILE A 22 28.74 -20.22 27.07
C ILE A 22 29.31 -20.73 25.73
N LEU A 23 29.56 -19.84 24.77
CA LEU A 23 30.11 -20.22 23.47
C LEU A 23 31.55 -20.75 23.61
N PHE A 24 32.41 -20.03 24.33
CA PHE A 24 33.81 -20.43 24.52
C PHE A 24 33.96 -21.70 25.39
N ASP A 25 33.00 -21.98 26.27
CA ASP A 25 32.96 -23.23 27.05
C ASP A 25 32.53 -24.45 26.20
N ARG A 26 31.81 -24.24 25.08
CA ARG A 26 31.19 -25.31 24.28
C ARG A 26 31.84 -25.55 22.92
N PHE A 27 32.47 -24.54 22.34
CA PHE A 27 32.95 -24.59 20.95
C PHE A 27 34.40 -24.10 20.84
N ASP A 28 35.07 -24.49 19.76
CA ASP A 28 36.43 -24.04 19.46
C ASP A 28 36.46 -22.51 19.32
N SER A 29 37.39 -21.85 20.02
CA SER A 29 37.58 -20.40 19.97
C SER A 29 37.78 -19.88 18.55
N LYS A 30 38.39 -20.67 17.66
CA LYS A 30 38.56 -20.31 16.24
C LYS A 30 37.24 -20.20 15.46
N SER A 31 36.17 -20.81 15.97
CA SER A 31 34.83 -20.77 15.39
C SER A 31 33.97 -19.61 15.90
N ILE A 32 34.46 -18.83 16.88
CA ILE A 32 33.69 -17.80 17.57
C ILE A 32 34.26 -16.42 17.21
N GLN A 33 33.39 -15.48 16.84
CA GLN A 33 33.78 -14.11 16.50
C GLN A 33 33.00 -13.08 17.33
N LYS A 34 33.72 -12.10 17.86
CA LYS A 34 33.13 -10.91 18.48
C LYS A 34 32.73 -9.91 17.38
N LYS A 35 31.53 -9.33 17.47
CA LYS A 35 31.04 -8.34 16.50
C LYS A 35 30.36 -7.15 17.18
N GLY A 36 30.21 -6.06 16.43
CA GLY A 36 29.59 -4.83 16.90
C GLY A 36 28.07 -4.85 16.81
N LYS A 37 27.46 -3.69 17.05
CA LYS A 37 25.99 -3.53 17.08
C LYS A 37 25.34 -3.76 15.72
N ALA A 38 26.03 -3.42 14.64
CA ALA A 38 25.52 -3.59 13.28
C ALA A 38 25.22 -5.06 12.92
N ASP A 39 25.95 -6.00 13.52
CA ASP A 39 25.81 -7.43 13.25
C ASP A 39 25.05 -8.14 14.37
N ASN A 40 25.43 -7.93 15.64
CA ASN A 40 24.96 -8.76 16.76
C ASN A 40 24.08 -8.02 17.77
N PHE A 41 23.31 -7.03 17.33
CA PHE A 41 22.31 -6.38 18.18
C PHE A 41 21.01 -6.17 17.39
N TRP A 42 19.93 -6.83 17.81
CA TRP A 42 18.67 -6.80 17.08
C TRP A 42 17.72 -5.73 17.61
N GLY A 43 17.20 -4.92 16.70
CA GLY A 43 16.07 -4.03 16.93
C GLY A 43 16.37 -2.64 17.49
N PRO A 44 15.31 -1.86 17.81
CA PRO A 44 13.91 -2.25 17.60
C PRO A 44 13.53 -2.30 16.11
N THR A 45 12.51 -3.09 15.76
CA THR A 45 11.99 -3.19 14.39
C THR A 45 11.34 -1.88 13.90
N GLY A 46 10.95 -0.99 14.83
CA GLY A 46 10.37 0.32 14.56
C GLY A 46 11.16 1.47 15.19
N ALA A 47 10.57 2.66 15.28
CA ALA A 47 11.22 3.82 15.93
C ALA A 47 11.44 3.62 17.44
N THR A 48 10.64 2.74 18.06
CA THR A 48 10.72 2.35 19.47
C THR A 48 10.42 0.86 19.59
N GLY A 49 10.85 0.23 20.69
CA GLY A 49 10.48 -1.16 20.99
C GLY A 49 11.56 -1.96 21.73
N PRO A 50 11.26 -3.23 22.03
CA PRO A 50 12.23 -4.18 22.57
C PRO A 50 13.39 -4.43 21.60
N CYS A 51 14.58 -4.61 22.15
CA CYS A 51 15.81 -4.89 21.44
C CYS A 51 16.85 -5.51 22.37
N GLY A 52 17.94 -6.02 21.80
CA GLY A 52 19.05 -6.50 22.61
C GLY A 52 20.10 -7.29 21.86
N PRO A 53 21.09 -7.84 22.58
CA PRO A 53 22.19 -8.59 21.99
C PRO A 53 21.71 -9.87 21.32
N THR A 54 22.43 -10.27 20.28
CA THR A 54 22.12 -11.44 19.46
C THR A 54 23.33 -12.35 19.37
N VAL A 55 23.10 -13.66 19.45
CA VAL A 55 24.06 -14.69 19.01
C VAL A 55 23.59 -15.25 17.68
N GLU A 56 24.47 -15.31 16.69
CA GLU A 56 24.14 -15.84 15.37
C GLU A 56 25.01 -17.05 15.03
N PHE A 57 24.42 -17.99 14.31
CA PHE A 57 24.97 -19.29 13.97
C PHE A 57 25.11 -19.38 12.47
N TYR A 58 26.31 -19.71 12.01
CA TYR A 58 26.67 -19.71 10.60
C TYR A 58 27.20 -21.07 10.18
N TYR A 59 26.74 -21.59 9.05
CA TYR A 59 27.36 -22.74 8.41
C TYR A 59 27.94 -22.34 7.05
N LYS A 60 29.25 -22.56 6.86
CA LYS A 60 29.98 -22.16 5.64
C LYS A 60 29.70 -20.69 5.22
N GLY A 61 29.60 -19.78 6.21
CA GLY A 61 29.36 -18.35 5.98
C GLY A 61 27.90 -17.94 5.79
N VAL A 62 26.95 -18.89 5.83
CA VAL A 62 25.51 -18.60 5.77
C VAL A 62 24.91 -18.64 7.17
N GLU A 63 24.28 -17.57 7.61
CA GLU A 63 23.52 -17.52 8.87
C GLU A 63 22.32 -18.46 8.78
N ILE A 64 22.21 -19.43 9.70
CA ILE A 64 21.15 -20.45 9.73
C ILE A 64 20.21 -20.29 10.94
N TRP A 65 20.67 -19.61 12.00
CA TRP A 65 19.92 -19.42 13.23
C TRP A 65 20.43 -18.19 13.98
N ASN A 66 19.55 -17.44 14.63
CA ASN A 66 19.88 -16.42 15.60
C ASN A 66 19.08 -16.56 16.90
N LEU A 67 19.67 -16.11 18.00
CA LEU A 67 19.09 -16.01 19.33
C LEU A 67 19.22 -14.56 19.80
N VAL A 68 18.09 -13.85 19.86
CA VAL A 68 17.99 -12.47 20.32
C VAL A 68 17.55 -12.46 21.79
N PHE A 69 18.33 -11.78 22.63
CA PHE A 69 18.01 -11.59 24.03
C PHE A 69 17.39 -10.20 24.21
N ASN A 70 16.08 -10.13 24.36
CA ASN A 70 15.37 -8.87 24.60
C ASN A 70 15.66 -8.38 26.02
N GLU A 71 16.70 -7.55 26.14
CA GLU A 71 17.18 -6.98 27.40
C GLU A 71 16.88 -5.50 27.54
N TYR A 72 16.65 -4.81 26.43
CA TYR A 72 16.48 -3.37 26.38
C TYR A 72 15.17 -2.99 25.69
N PHE A 73 14.64 -1.83 26.06
CA PHE A 73 13.62 -1.10 25.33
C PHE A 73 14.22 0.21 24.83
N PHE A 74 14.19 0.44 23.53
CA PHE A 74 14.60 1.71 22.94
C PHE A 74 13.39 2.63 22.81
N ASP A 75 13.46 3.81 23.42
CA ASP A 75 12.36 4.79 23.43
C ASP A 75 12.45 5.83 22.29
N GLY A 76 13.34 5.61 21.33
CA GLY A 76 13.64 6.54 20.25
C GLY A 76 14.84 7.46 20.54
N LYS A 77 15.32 7.49 21.79
CA LYS A 77 16.49 8.29 22.19
C LYS A 77 17.52 7.48 22.99
N SER A 78 17.04 6.63 23.90
CA SER A 78 17.88 5.91 24.86
C SER A 78 17.44 4.46 25.03
N TYR A 79 18.38 3.62 25.49
CA TYR A 79 18.10 2.24 25.85
C TYR A 79 17.81 2.15 27.35
N LYS A 80 16.69 1.53 27.70
CA LYS A 80 16.32 1.24 29.10
C LYS A 80 16.26 -0.26 29.29
N LYS A 81 16.78 -0.78 30.40
CA LYS A 81 16.66 -2.21 30.69
C LYS A 81 15.20 -2.60 30.87
N LEU A 82 14.83 -3.74 30.31
CA LEU A 82 13.51 -4.32 30.50
C LEU A 82 13.41 -4.97 31.89
N GLU A 83 12.27 -4.79 32.56
CA GLU A 83 11.95 -5.54 33.78
C GLU A 83 11.71 -7.03 33.50
N LYS A 84 11.13 -7.32 32.32
CA LYS A 84 10.87 -8.67 31.83
C LYS A 84 11.77 -8.97 30.65
N LEU A 85 12.69 -9.90 30.85
CA LEU A 85 13.58 -10.39 29.80
C LEU A 85 12.85 -11.42 28.93
N GLY A 86 13.27 -11.54 27.67
CA GLY A 86 12.73 -12.52 26.74
C GLY A 86 13.81 -13.07 25.80
N VAL A 87 13.61 -14.29 25.31
CA VAL A 87 14.43 -14.86 24.24
C VAL A 87 13.56 -14.95 23.00
N ASP A 88 13.98 -14.29 21.93
CA ASP A 88 13.41 -14.43 20.60
C ASP A 88 14.41 -15.21 19.73
N THR A 89 13.92 -16.14 18.93
CA THR A 89 14.76 -17.09 18.20
C THR A 89 14.24 -17.27 16.78
N GLY A 90 15.12 -17.06 15.80
CA GLY A 90 14.81 -17.23 14.39
C GLY A 90 15.71 -18.26 13.73
N ALA A 91 15.17 -19.44 13.41
CA ALA A 91 15.87 -20.48 12.67
C ALA A 91 15.35 -20.54 11.23
N GLY A 92 16.23 -20.34 10.25
CA GLY A 92 15.84 -20.33 8.84
C GLY A 92 15.67 -21.75 8.29
N LEU A 93 14.44 -22.29 8.32
CA LEU A 93 14.14 -23.67 7.90
C LEU A 93 14.74 -24.00 6.51
N GLU A 94 14.52 -23.15 5.51
CA GLU A 94 15.05 -23.37 4.16
C GLU A 94 16.60 -23.35 4.12
N ARG A 95 17.24 -22.49 4.91
CA ARG A 95 18.72 -22.42 4.99
C ARG A 95 19.30 -23.64 5.70
N ILE A 96 18.63 -24.10 6.76
CA ILE A 96 19.00 -25.33 7.48
C ILE A 96 18.84 -26.54 6.56
N ALA A 97 17.71 -26.66 5.85
CA ALA A 97 17.47 -27.73 4.89
C ALA A 97 18.52 -27.75 3.76
N ALA A 98 18.83 -26.59 3.16
CA ALA A 98 19.88 -26.48 2.16
C ALA A 98 21.25 -26.89 2.72
N THR A 99 21.58 -26.44 3.92
CA THR A 99 22.83 -26.76 4.62
C THR A 99 22.98 -28.26 4.88
N LEU A 100 21.94 -28.92 5.42
CA LEU A 100 21.97 -30.35 5.72
C LEU A 100 22.13 -31.22 4.46
N ASN A 101 21.60 -30.75 3.33
CA ASN A 101 21.73 -31.42 2.04
C ASN A 101 22.97 -30.98 1.23
N ASN A 102 23.81 -30.10 1.78
CA ASN A 102 24.96 -29.50 1.09
C ASN A 102 24.61 -28.78 -0.24
N PHE A 103 23.41 -28.20 -0.34
CA PHE A 103 23.04 -27.36 -1.47
C PHE A 103 23.68 -25.97 -1.38
N GLU A 104 24.00 -25.38 -2.53
CA GLU A 104 24.55 -24.02 -2.62
C GLU A 104 23.45 -22.96 -2.51
N SER A 105 22.19 -23.35 -2.74
CA SER A 105 21.04 -22.47 -2.74
C SER A 105 19.82 -23.10 -2.08
N VAL A 106 19.04 -22.28 -1.37
CA VAL A 106 17.73 -22.71 -0.85
C VAL A 106 16.80 -23.20 -1.97
N PHE A 107 16.96 -22.71 -3.20
CA PHE A 107 16.14 -23.10 -4.35
C PHE A 107 16.37 -24.54 -4.85
N GLU A 108 17.35 -25.25 -4.28
CA GLU A 108 17.59 -26.67 -4.56
C GLU A 108 16.84 -27.59 -3.57
N THR A 109 16.24 -27.03 -2.52
CA THR A 109 15.36 -27.79 -1.60
C THR A 109 14.10 -28.27 -2.30
N ASP A 110 13.56 -29.43 -1.90
CA ASP A 110 12.51 -30.17 -2.62
C ASP A 110 11.34 -29.32 -3.10
N GLU A 111 10.74 -28.51 -2.21
CA GLU A 111 9.59 -27.65 -2.55
C GLU A 111 9.96 -26.57 -3.58
N LEU A 112 11.10 -25.90 -3.38
CA LEU A 112 11.53 -24.81 -4.25
C LEU A 112 12.04 -25.31 -5.59
N ALA A 113 12.75 -26.44 -5.61
CA ALA A 113 13.22 -27.11 -6.82
C ALA A 113 12.03 -27.59 -7.68
N ALA A 114 10.98 -28.15 -7.06
CA ALA A 114 9.76 -28.57 -7.74
C ALA A 114 8.97 -27.41 -8.36
N LEU A 115 9.02 -26.21 -7.76
CA LEU A 115 8.46 -25.00 -8.37
C LEU A 115 9.36 -24.45 -9.48
N LEU A 116 10.68 -24.44 -9.27
CA LEU A 116 11.66 -23.94 -10.22
C LEU A 116 11.67 -24.74 -11.54
N SER A 117 11.41 -26.04 -11.46
CA SER A 117 11.32 -26.94 -12.63
C SER A 117 10.13 -26.63 -13.54
N LYS A 118 9.07 -26.01 -13.01
CA LYS A 118 7.88 -25.58 -13.78
C LYS A 118 8.09 -24.26 -14.54
N ILE A 119 9.18 -23.55 -14.26
CA ILE A 119 9.48 -22.26 -14.87
C ILE A 119 10.39 -22.48 -16.08
N PRO A 120 10.09 -21.88 -17.26
CA PRO A 120 10.93 -21.96 -18.43
C PRO A 120 12.39 -21.59 -18.14
N GLN A 121 13.30 -22.16 -18.93
CA GLN A 121 14.72 -21.81 -18.86
C GLN A 121 14.93 -20.33 -19.20
N GLY A 122 15.96 -19.73 -18.61
CA GLY A 122 16.24 -18.31 -18.71
C GLY A 122 17.13 -17.85 -17.57
N ASP A 123 17.17 -16.53 -17.35
CA ASP A 123 17.91 -15.92 -16.25
C ASP A 123 17.53 -16.54 -14.89
N ILE A 124 18.50 -17.19 -14.23
CA ILE A 124 18.26 -17.93 -12.98
C ILE A 124 17.75 -17.03 -11.86
N ARG A 125 18.17 -15.76 -11.83
CA ARG A 125 17.69 -14.79 -10.83
C ARG A 125 16.21 -14.53 -11.00
N SER A 126 15.74 -14.27 -12.23
CA SER A 126 14.33 -14.08 -12.54
C SER A 126 13.50 -15.32 -12.19
N ARG A 127 14.01 -16.52 -12.50
CA ARG A 127 13.34 -17.78 -12.14
C ARG A 127 13.19 -17.94 -10.62
N ARG A 128 14.25 -17.67 -9.86
CA ARG A 128 14.23 -17.68 -8.38
C ARG A 128 13.25 -16.67 -7.79
N ILE A 129 13.19 -15.46 -8.36
CA ILE A 129 12.23 -14.42 -7.94
C ILE A 129 10.78 -14.87 -8.15
N ILE A 130 10.49 -15.50 -9.30
CA ILE A 130 9.14 -16.02 -9.60
C ILE A 130 8.74 -17.10 -8.57
N VAL A 131 9.64 -18.04 -8.24
CA VAL A 131 9.37 -19.08 -7.22
C VAL A 131 9.11 -18.49 -5.85
N ASP A 132 10.01 -17.62 -5.37
CA ASP A 132 9.88 -17.02 -4.05
C ASP A 132 8.57 -16.22 -3.93
N HIS A 133 8.29 -15.40 -4.93
CA HIS A 133 7.10 -14.56 -4.90
C HIS A 133 5.80 -15.35 -5.09
N SER A 134 5.78 -16.45 -5.84
CA SER A 134 4.57 -17.29 -5.94
C SER A 134 4.19 -17.90 -4.59
N ARG A 135 5.17 -18.34 -3.78
CA ARG A 135 4.94 -18.79 -2.39
C ARG A 135 4.39 -17.67 -1.52
N ALA A 136 5.02 -16.49 -1.55
CA ALA A 136 4.56 -15.34 -0.77
C ALA A 136 3.14 -14.90 -1.16
N ILE A 137 2.81 -14.91 -2.46
CA ILE A 137 1.46 -14.61 -2.97
C ILE A 137 0.44 -15.61 -2.41
N ASN A 138 0.73 -16.91 -2.45
CA ASN A 138 -0.15 -17.94 -1.89
C ASN A 138 -0.40 -17.71 -0.40
N SER A 139 0.65 -17.45 0.40
CA SER A 139 0.52 -17.21 1.84
C SER A 139 -0.28 -15.95 2.15
N LEU A 140 -0.03 -14.85 1.45
CA LEU A 140 -0.77 -13.61 1.69
C LEU A 140 -2.27 -13.75 1.34
N ILE A 141 -2.59 -14.40 0.22
CA ILE A 141 -3.98 -14.63 -0.18
C ILE A 141 -4.67 -15.64 0.76
N LYS A 142 -3.95 -16.66 1.24
CA LYS A 142 -4.42 -17.56 2.29
C LYS A 142 -4.89 -16.81 3.53
N ASP A 143 -4.17 -15.76 3.91
CA ASP A 143 -4.48 -14.91 5.06
C ASP A 143 -5.56 -13.84 4.76
N GLY A 144 -6.26 -13.95 3.62
CA GLY A 144 -7.36 -13.07 3.24
C GLY A 144 -6.93 -11.72 2.67
N ILE A 145 -5.65 -11.55 2.32
CA ILE A 145 -5.16 -10.29 1.74
C ILE A 145 -5.51 -10.25 0.25
N VAL A 146 -6.08 -9.11 -0.17
CA VAL A 146 -6.42 -8.84 -1.57
C VAL A 146 -5.59 -7.66 -2.13
N PRO A 147 -5.25 -7.66 -3.44
CA PRO A 147 -4.49 -6.57 -4.05
C PRO A 147 -5.17 -5.21 -3.89
N SER A 148 -4.43 -4.20 -3.41
CA SER A 148 -4.93 -2.83 -3.21
C SER A 148 -3.82 -1.79 -3.38
N ASN A 149 -4.16 -0.50 -3.28
CA ASN A 149 -3.18 0.60 -3.31
C ASN A 149 -2.55 0.92 -1.95
N LYS A 150 -2.97 0.25 -0.86
CA LYS A 150 -2.58 0.63 0.52
C LYS A 150 -2.20 -0.58 1.36
N ALA A 151 -1.30 -0.35 2.31
CA ALA A 151 -0.90 -1.31 3.34
C ALA A 151 -0.55 -2.70 2.75
N ARG A 152 -1.04 -3.79 3.37
CA ARG A 152 -0.77 -5.18 2.98
C ARG A 152 -1.19 -5.49 1.53
N GLY A 153 -2.27 -4.89 1.05
CA GLY A 153 -2.73 -5.06 -0.33
C GLY A 153 -1.80 -4.45 -1.37
N ALA A 154 -1.09 -3.37 -1.04
CA ALA A 154 -0.04 -2.79 -1.90
C ALA A 154 1.17 -3.73 -2.01
N VAL A 155 1.53 -4.41 -0.92
CA VAL A 155 2.63 -5.39 -0.91
C VAL A 155 2.28 -6.59 -1.78
N LEU A 156 1.09 -7.19 -1.60
CA LEU A 156 0.63 -8.31 -2.43
C LEU A 156 0.62 -7.93 -3.92
N ARG A 157 0.06 -6.76 -4.25
CA ARG A 157 0.07 -6.25 -5.62
C ARG A 157 1.48 -6.14 -6.19
N ARG A 158 2.44 -5.60 -5.42
CA ARG A 158 3.84 -5.46 -5.84
C ARG A 158 4.48 -6.82 -6.13
N LEU A 159 4.23 -7.83 -5.28
CA LEU A 159 4.75 -9.19 -5.48
C LEU A 159 4.18 -9.85 -6.74
N ILE A 160 2.86 -9.77 -6.96
CA ILE A 160 2.20 -10.31 -8.17
C ILE A 160 2.82 -9.68 -9.43
N ARG A 161 2.89 -8.34 -9.48
CA ARG A 161 3.43 -7.62 -10.64
C ARG A 161 4.88 -7.94 -10.89
N ARG A 162 5.71 -8.00 -9.84
CA ARG A 162 7.13 -8.33 -9.94
C ARG A 162 7.34 -9.75 -10.48
N ALA A 163 6.66 -10.75 -9.93
CA ALA A 163 6.74 -12.13 -10.42
C ALA A 163 6.30 -12.22 -11.89
N PHE A 164 5.18 -11.56 -12.24
CA PHE A 164 4.68 -11.53 -13.61
C PHE A 164 5.65 -10.89 -14.59
N THR A 165 6.25 -9.74 -14.24
CA THR A 165 7.24 -9.10 -15.11
C THR A 165 8.47 -9.96 -15.30
N HIS A 166 8.99 -10.62 -14.25
CA HIS A 166 10.11 -11.56 -14.42
C HIS A 166 9.75 -12.73 -15.33
N GLY A 167 8.50 -13.24 -15.27
CA GLY A 167 8.00 -14.22 -16.23
C GLY A 167 8.11 -13.72 -17.67
N ARG A 168 7.63 -12.50 -17.94
CA ARG A 168 7.75 -11.88 -19.27
C ARG A 168 9.19 -11.67 -19.72
N LEU A 169 10.11 -11.31 -18.81
CA LEU A 169 11.52 -11.10 -19.11
C LEU A 169 12.25 -12.38 -19.55
N ILE A 170 11.81 -13.54 -19.05
CA ILE A 170 12.32 -14.85 -19.48
C ILE A 170 11.49 -15.47 -20.61
N GLY A 171 10.59 -14.70 -21.22
CA GLY A 171 9.78 -15.14 -22.36
C GLY A 171 8.60 -16.05 -22.01
N ALA A 172 8.21 -16.14 -20.74
CA ALA A 172 7.03 -16.90 -20.34
C ALA A 172 5.72 -16.21 -20.76
N ASP A 173 4.69 -17.01 -20.97
CA ASP A 173 3.34 -16.52 -21.23
C ASP A 173 2.66 -15.96 -19.97
N ASP A 174 1.53 -15.28 -20.18
CA ASP A 174 0.83 -14.56 -19.11
C ASP A 174 0.18 -15.50 -18.07
N THR A 175 0.12 -16.80 -18.33
CA THR A 175 -0.51 -17.81 -17.47
C THR A 175 0.48 -18.50 -16.52
N LEU A 176 1.79 -18.32 -16.70
CA LEU A 176 2.81 -18.95 -15.85
C LEU A 176 2.56 -18.69 -14.35
N LEU A 177 2.35 -17.44 -13.95
CA LEU A 177 2.13 -17.15 -12.52
C LEU A 177 0.83 -17.78 -12.00
N ILE A 178 -0.20 -17.88 -12.84
CA ILE A 178 -1.49 -18.50 -12.50
C ILE A 178 -1.31 -20.01 -12.27
N SER A 179 -0.43 -20.68 -13.03
CA SER A 179 -0.15 -22.10 -12.88
C SER A 179 0.69 -22.43 -11.64
N LEU A 180 1.47 -21.46 -11.13
CA LEU A 180 2.31 -21.60 -9.94
C LEU A 180 1.58 -21.33 -8.62
N VAL A 181 0.41 -20.69 -8.66
CA VAL A 181 -0.40 -20.40 -7.46
C VAL A 181 -1.50 -21.43 -7.24
N GLU A 182 -1.90 -21.59 -5.99
CA GLU A 182 -2.97 -22.50 -5.59
C GLU A 182 -4.34 -22.05 -6.12
N ASN A 183 -5.30 -22.98 -6.22
CA ASN A 183 -6.64 -22.72 -6.76
C ASN A 183 -7.33 -21.48 -6.18
N ARG A 184 -7.24 -21.27 -4.86
CA ARG A 184 -7.83 -20.11 -4.18
C ARG A 184 -7.24 -18.75 -4.59
N ALA A 185 -5.98 -18.75 -5.04
CA ALA A 185 -5.26 -17.55 -5.43
C ALA A 185 -5.41 -17.24 -6.93
N ARG A 186 -5.80 -18.23 -7.74
CA ARG A 186 -5.88 -18.08 -9.21
C ARG A 186 -6.73 -16.91 -9.66
N THR A 187 -7.96 -16.79 -9.16
CA THR A 187 -8.87 -15.70 -9.57
C THR A 187 -8.31 -14.33 -9.18
N VAL A 188 -7.78 -14.20 -7.95
CA VAL A 188 -7.19 -12.95 -7.45
C VAL A 188 -5.98 -12.53 -8.28
N VAL A 189 -5.10 -13.48 -8.61
CA VAL A 189 -3.94 -13.24 -9.46
C VAL A 189 -4.39 -12.89 -10.87
N GLN A 190 -5.28 -13.68 -11.46
CA GLN A 190 -5.81 -13.47 -12.82
C GLN A 190 -6.42 -12.07 -12.97
N ASP A 191 -7.23 -11.62 -12.02
CA ASP A 191 -7.85 -10.28 -12.04
C ASP A 191 -6.82 -9.15 -11.98
N GLU A 192 -5.72 -9.33 -11.25
CA GLU A 192 -4.62 -8.36 -11.20
C GLU A 192 -3.81 -8.39 -12.50
N LEU A 193 -3.54 -9.57 -13.06
CA LEU A 193 -2.80 -9.73 -14.31
C LEU A 193 -3.55 -9.19 -15.52
N GLN A 194 -4.88 -9.37 -15.59
CA GLN A 194 -5.70 -8.76 -16.64
C GLN A 194 -5.60 -7.23 -16.65
N LYS A 195 -5.53 -6.61 -15.46
CA LYS A 195 -5.35 -5.16 -15.32
C LYS A 195 -3.93 -4.73 -15.66
N PHE A 196 -2.94 -5.53 -15.30
CA PHE A 196 -1.52 -5.14 -15.39
C PHE A 196 -0.86 -5.49 -16.72
N SER A 197 -1.24 -6.57 -17.41
CA SER A 197 -0.56 -7.05 -18.63
C SER A 197 -0.46 -5.96 -19.70
N GLN A 198 -1.56 -5.23 -19.95
CA GLN A 198 -1.56 -4.14 -20.91
C GLN A 198 -0.70 -2.95 -20.46
N THR A 199 -0.77 -2.60 -19.17
CA THR A 199 0.07 -1.54 -18.59
C THR A 199 1.55 -1.90 -18.70
N LEU A 200 1.92 -3.16 -18.42
CA LEU A 200 3.30 -3.62 -18.52
C LEU A 200 3.83 -3.54 -19.95
N LYS A 201 3.03 -3.90 -20.96
CA LYS A 201 3.41 -3.76 -22.37
C LYS A 201 3.75 -2.31 -22.71
N GLN A 202 2.89 -1.36 -22.33
CA GLN A 202 3.12 0.06 -22.55
C GLN A 202 4.38 0.55 -21.82
N ALA A 203 4.57 0.06 -20.60
CA ALA A 203 5.70 0.47 -19.78
C ALA A 203 7.03 -0.06 -20.29
N MET A 204 7.08 -1.29 -20.81
CA MET A 204 8.27 -1.83 -21.48
C MET A 204 8.61 -1.06 -22.77
N HIS A 205 7.59 -0.60 -23.49
CA HIS A 205 7.80 0.27 -24.65
C HIS A 205 8.37 1.63 -24.24
N LEU A 206 7.82 2.25 -23.18
CA LEU A 206 8.35 3.49 -22.62
C LEU A 206 9.80 3.33 -22.14
N TYR A 207 10.09 2.24 -21.42
CA TYR A 207 11.43 1.92 -20.96
C TYR A 207 12.44 1.86 -22.12
N SER A 208 12.09 1.17 -23.20
CA SER A 208 12.91 1.14 -24.42
C SER A 208 13.17 2.54 -24.99
N ASN A 209 12.18 3.43 -24.96
CA ASN A 209 12.34 4.80 -25.44
C ASN A 209 13.22 5.65 -24.51
N ILE A 210 13.08 5.49 -23.19
CA ILE A 210 13.96 6.12 -22.20
C ILE A 210 15.40 5.72 -22.46
N LEU A 211 15.69 4.43 -22.65
CA LEU A 211 17.05 3.95 -22.95
C LEU A 211 17.61 4.54 -24.24
N LYS A 212 16.80 4.65 -25.30
CA LYS A 212 17.21 5.31 -26.55
C LYS A 212 17.60 6.76 -26.30
N ASN A 213 16.78 7.50 -25.55
CA ASN A 213 17.03 8.91 -25.24
C ASN A 213 18.28 9.11 -24.40
N VAL A 214 18.47 8.31 -23.35
CA VAL A 214 19.66 8.34 -22.48
C VAL A 214 20.92 8.08 -23.31
N ARG A 215 20.88 7.11 -24.23
CA ARG A 215 21.99 6.83 -25.16
C ARG A 215 22.25 7.99 -26.13
N ILE A 216 21.21 8.59 -26.72
CA ILE A 216 21.33 9.73 -27.64
C ILE A 216 21.96 10.94 -26.92
N LYS A 217 21.59 11.17 -25.66
CA LYS A 217 22.15 12.24 -24.83
C LYS A 217 23.52 11.92 -24.24
N ASN A 218 24.05 10.72 -24.48
CA ASN A 218 25.29 10.21 -23.90
C ASN A 218 25.31 10.27 -22.35
N GLU A 219 24.15 10.06 -21.74
CA GLU A 219 23.98 10.01 -20.29
C GLU A 219 24.24 8.58 -19.78
N SER A 220 24.77 8.47 -18.56
CA SER A 220 25.04 7.17 -17.91
C SER A 220 23.95 6.75 -16.91
N LYS A 221 22.90 7.58 -16.78
CA LYS A 221 21.86 7.41 -15.76
C LYS A 221 20.48 7.67 -16.34
N ILE A 222 19.51 6.86 -15.94
CA ILE A 222 18.09 7.18 -16.12
C ILE A 222 17.69 8.21 -15.06
N SER A 223 16.96 9.23 -15.49
CA SER A 223 16.54 10.33 -14.63
C SER A 223 15.56 9.89 -13.54
N ALA A 224 15.51 10.64 -12.44
CA ALA A 224 14.52 10.44 -11.38
C ALA A 224 13.07 10.59 -11.90
N ASP A 225 12.84 11.54 -12.81
CA ASP A 225 11.53 11.79 -13.43
C ASP A 225 11.07 10.61 -14.29
N ASP A 226 11.95 10.02 -15.09
CA ASP A 226 11.63 8.83 -15.90
C ASP A 226 11.31 7.64 -14.99
N ALA A 227 12.09 7.44 -13.93
CA ALA A 227 11.83 6.40 -12.94
C ALA A 227 10.50 6.60 -12.19
N PHE A 228 10.20 7.86 -11.85
CA PHE A 228 8.97 8.26 -11.20
C PHE A 228 7.76 8.04 -12.12
N LEU A 229 7.87 8.42 -13.40
CA LEU A 229 6.84 8.19 -14.41
C LEU A 229 6.52 6.70 -14.58
N MET A 230 7.56 5.85 -14.63
CA MET A 230 7.40 4.39 -14.73
C MET A 230 6.62 3.80 -13.57
N GLN A 231 6.85 4.31 -12.35
CA GLN A 231 6.13 3.83 -11.17
C GLN A 231 4.72 4.42 -11.06
N GLU A 232 4.58 5.73 -11.21
CA GLU A 232 3.31 6.42 -10.94
C GLU A 232 2.29 6.17 -12.06
N SER A 233 2.70 6.31 -13.32
CA SER A 233 1.80 6.19 -14.47
C SER A 233 1.62 4.74 -14.93
N TYR A 234 2.66 3.91 -14.79
CA TYR A 234 2.66 2.56 -15.35
C TYR A 234 2.78 1.45 -14.30
N GLY A 235 2.88 1.81 -13.00
CA GLY A 235 2.80 0.85 -11.91
C GLY A 235 3.95 -0.15 -11.86
N LEU A 236 5.09 0.13 -12.51
CA LEU A 236 6.32 -0.65 -12.39
C LEU A 236 7.05 -0.26 -11.10
N PRO A 237 7.29 -1.22 -10.18
CA PRO A 237 8.05 -0.93 -8.97
C PRO A 237 9.44 -0.39 -9.30
N PHE A 238 9.89 0.64 -8.58
CA PHE A 238 11.23 1.22 -8.73
C PHE A 238 12.34 0.17 -8.75
N GLU A 239 12.24 -0.84 -7.88
CA GLU A 239 13.24 -1.90 -7.77
C GLU A 239 13.39 -2.69 -9.08
N LEU A 240 12.29 -2.89 -9.79
CA LEU A 240 12.30 -3.57 -11.07
C LEU A 240 12.88 -2.69 -12.18
N THR A 241 12.52 -1.40 -12.22
CA THR A 241 13.17 -0.43 -13.12
C THR A 241 14.68 -0.38 -12.87
N GLN A 242 15.10 -0.45 -11.61
CA GLN A 242 16.51 -0.50 -11.20
C GLN A 242 17.23 -1.75 -11.68
N GLU A 243 16.59 -2.91 -11.58
CA GLU A 243 17.17 -4.16 -12.06
C GLU A 243 17.31 -4.17 -13.59
N LEU A 244 16.30 -3.68 -14.31
CA LEU A 244 16.34 -3.56 -15.76
C LEU A 244 17.46 -2.61 -16.21
N ALA A 245 17.52 -1.41 -15.64
CA ALA A 245 18.53 -0.42 -15.98
C ALA A 245 19.95 -0.95 -15.76
N ARG A 246 20.18 -1.62 -14.62
CA ARG A 246 21.46 -2.22 -14.30
C ARG A 246 21.88 -3.29 -15.31
N LYS A 247 20.93 -4.10 -15.79
CA LYS A 247 21.18 -5.10 -16.85
C LYS A 247 21.57 -4.44 -18.17
N ASP A 248 20.99 -3.28 -18.47
CA ASP A 248 21.27 -2.51 -19.69
C ASP A 248 22.47 -1.56 -19.57
N GLY A 249 23.18 -1.57 -18.44
CA GLY A 249 24.39 -0.77 -18.21
C GLY A 249 24.14 0.64 -17.66
N PHE A 250 22.93 0.95 -17.20
CA PHE A 250 22.55 2.26 -16.68
C PHE A 250 22.34 2.23 -15.16
N ALA A 251 22.69 3.33 -14.50
CA ALA A 251 22.30 3.57 -13.11
C ALA A 251 20.98 4.35 -13.05
N LEU A 252 20.33 4.33 -11.88
CA LEU A 252 19.16 5.15 -11.58
C LEU A 252 19.46 6.11 -10.44
N ASP A 253 18.96 7.32 -10.56
CA ASP A 253 19.01 8.29 -9.48
C ASP A 253 17.98 7.95 -8.39
N LYS A 254 18.41 7.12 -7.43
CA LYS A 254 17.61 6.71 -6.28
C LYS A 254 17.26 7.89 -5.38
N GLN A 255 18.20 8.80 -5.13
CA GLN A 255 17.99 9.95 -4.23
C GLN A 255 16.97 10.92 -4.83
N GLY A 256 17.11 11.23 -6.12
CA GLY A 256 16.13 12.05 -6.85
C GLY A 256 14.75 11.39 -6.88
N PHE A 257 14.68 10.07 -7.12
CA PHE A 257 13.43 9.33 -7.11
C PHE A 257 12.75 9.36 -5.73
N GLU A 258 13.50 9.13 -4.64
CA GLU A 258 12.97 9.20 -3.28
C GLU A 258 12.47 10.61 -2.93
N LYS A 259 13.16 11.64 -3.40
CA LYS A 259 12.71 13.04 -3.28
C LYS A 259 11.38 13.24 -4.01
N LEU A 260 11.27 12.85 -5.29
CA LEU A 260 10.03 12.94 -6.06
C LEU A 260 8.89 12.14 -5.44
N MET A 261 9.16 10.94 -4.92
CA MET A 261 8.18 10.14 -4.20
C MET A 261 7.74 10.80 -2.90
N ASN A 262 8.66 11.43 -2.17
CA ASN A 262 8.34 12.17 -0.96
C ASN A 262 7.55 13.44 -1.27
N GLU A 263 7.90 14.18 -2.32
CA GLU A 263 7.12 15.33 -2.81
C GLU A 263 5.74 14.90 -3.29
N HIS A 264 5.63 13.78 -4.01
CA HIS A 264 4.34 13.24 -4.45
C HIS A 264 3.50 12.76 -3.27
N ARG A 265 4.12 12.10 -2.28
CA ARG A 265 3.48 11.75 -1.01
C ARG A 265 3.09 12.99 -0.24
N GLN A 266 3.91 14.04 -0.20
CA GLN A 266 3.64 15.30 0.47
C GLN A 266 2.56 16.10 -0.25
N LYS A 267 2.48 16.08 -1.58
CA LYS A 267 1.35 16.67 -2.34
C LYS A 267 0.06 15.88 -2.12
N SER A 268 0.18 14.55 -2.14
CA SER A 268 -0.91 13.63 -1.78
C SER A 268 -1.32 13.76 -0.32
N ARG A 269 -0.39 14.11 0.58
CA ARG A 269 -0.59 14.31 2.02
C ARG A 269 -0.96 15.75 2.36
N ALA A 270 -0.55 16.77 1.61
CA ALA A 270 -0.97 18.16 1.78
C ALA A 270 -2.45 18.28 1.37
N GLY A 271 -2.86 17.50 0.37
CA GLY A 271 -4.28 17.23 0.12
C GLY A 271 -4.96 16.37 1.20
N VAL A 272 -4.28 15.94 2.27
CA VAL A 272 -4.77 15.13 3.41
C VAL A 272 -4.58 15.83 4.78
N GLU A 273 -3.57 16.68 4.97
CA GLU A 273 -3.25 17.41 6.20
C GLU A 273 -3.99 18.76 6.26
N GLY A 274 -4.55 19.22 5.14
CA GLY A 274 -5.63 20.20 5.12
C GLY A 274 -7.03 19.58 5.22
N LYS A 275 -7.17 18.25 5.42
CA LYS A 275 -8.50 17.62 5.43
C LYS A 275 -9.27 17.90 6.71
N PHE A 276 -10.21 18.84 6.62
CA PHE A 276 -11.39 18.79 7.49
C PHE A 276 -12.18 17.50 7.21
N LYS A 277 -12.89 16.97 8.22
CA LYS A 277 -13.73 15.78 8.10
C LYS A 277 -14.66 15.93 6.87
N GLY A 278 -14.73 14.92 6.00
CA GLY A 278 -15.49 14.97 4.74
C GLY A 278 -14.65 15.16 3.45
N GLY A 279 -13.32 15.32 3.56
CA GLY A 279 -12.42 15.35 2.41
C GLY A 279 -12.14 16.74 1.82
N LEU A 280 -12.48 17.79 2.55
CA LEU A 280 -12.26 19.20 2.21
C LEU A 280 -10.80 19.60 2.37
N VAL A 281 -10.18 20.19 1.34
CA VAL A 281 -8.78 20.64 1.42
C VAL A 281 -8.63 22.01 2.09
N GLU A 282 -9.63 22.89 1.95
CA GLU A 282 -9.69 24.25 2.53
C GLU A 282 -11.15 24.62 2.85
N ILE A 283 -11.37 25.67 3.65
CA ILE A 283 -12.70 26.25 3.92
C ILE A 283 -12.79 27.60 3.21
N THR A 284 -13.61 27.64 2.16
CA THR A 284 -13.91 28.77 1.29
C THR A 284 -15.41 28.71 0.92
N PRO A 285 -16.01 29.80 0.40
CA PRO A 285 -17.37 29.73 -0.12
C PRO A 285 -17.55 28.63 -1.17
N GLU A 286 -16.64 28.53 -2.15
CA GLU A 286 -16.65 27.49 -3.18
C GLU A 286 -16.55 26.07 -2.62
N THR A 287 -15.63 25.80 -1.70
CA THR A 287 -15.51 24.47 -1.09
C THR A 287 -16.74 24.12 -0.24
N THR A 288 -17.39 25.11 0.38
CA THR A 288 -18.64 24.95 1.14
C THR A 288 -19.83 24.59 0.23
N ARG A 289 -19.93 25.23 -0.94
CA ARG A 289 -20.90 24.87 -2.01
C ARG A 289 -20.65 23.45 -2.50
N LEU A 290 -19.41 23.13 -2.85
CA LEU A 290 -19.00 21.80 -3.31
C LEU A 290 -19.21 20.72 -2.24
N HIS A 291 -19.06 21.05 -0.97
CA HIS A 291 -19.31 20.12 0.13
C HIS A 291 -20.77 19.72 0.25
N THR A 292 -21.67 20.70 0.14
CA THR A 292 -23.11 20.42 0.18
C THR A 292 -23.55 19.68 -1.09
N ALA A 293 -22.97 20.03 -2.25
CA ALA A 293 -23.17 19.30 -3.49
C ALA A 293 -22.70 17.84 -3.41
N HIS A 294 -21.61 17.55 -2.68
CA HIS A 294 -21.13 16.19 -2.45
C HIS A 294 -22.16 15.32 -1.71
N HIS A 295 -22.84 15.85 -0.69
CA HIS A 295 -23.91 15.13 0.02
C HIS A 295 -25.13 14.88 -0.86
N LEU A 296 -25.54 15.89 -1.65
CA LEU A 296 -26.61 15.71 -2.64
C LEU A 296 -26.23 14.64 -3.67
N LEU A 297 -24.98 14.61 -4.13
CA LEU A 297 -24.51 13.60 -5.06
C LEU A 297 -24.53 12.19 -4.44
N LEU A 298 -24.10 12.02 -3.18
CA LEU A 298 -24.17 10.73 -2.49
C LEU A 298 -25.63 10.26 -2.33
N ALA A 299 -26.54 11.15 -1.96
CA ALA A 299 -27.97 10.86 -1.88
C ALA A 299 -28.55 10.47 -3.26
N ALA A 300 -28.17 11.20 -4.32
CA ALA A 300 -28.59 10.90 -5.69
C ALA A 300 -28.08 9.53 -6.14
N LEU A 301 -26.81 9.21 -5.86
CA LEU A 301 -26.22 7.92 -6.19
C LEU A 301 -26.97 6.78 -5.51
N ARG A 302 -27.31 6.92 -4.22
CA ARG A 302 -28.08 5.91 -3.49
C ARG A 302 -29.50 5.77 -4.02
N LYS A 303 -30.11 6.87 -4.48
CA LYS A 303 -31.47 6.87 -5.04
C LYS A 303 -31.54 6.27 -6.45
N VAL A 304 -30.56 6.54 -7.30
CA VAL A 304 -30.54 6.10 -8.71
C VAL A 304 -29.93 4.71 -8.87
N LEU A 305 -28.85 4.42 -8.14
CA LEU A 305 -28.10 3.18 -8.29
C LEU A 305 -28.47 2.13 -7.25
N GLY A 306 -28.90 2.55 -6.05
CA GLY A 306 -29.30 1.66 -4.96
C GLY A 306 -28.55 1.89 -3.65
N THR A 307 -29.09 1.35 -2.55
CA THR A 307 -28.59 1.57 -1.19
C THR A 307 -27.27 0.86 -0.88
N HIS A 308 -26.77 -0.01 -1.77
CA HIS A 308 -25.43 -0.60 -1.68
C HIS A 308 -24.30 0.39 -1.97
N VAL A 309 -24.63 1.57 -2.52
CA VAL A 309 -23.68 2.66 -2.68
C VAL A 309 -23.27 3.21 -1.33
N VAL A 310 -21.99 3.05 -1.01
CA VAL A 310 -21.33 3.57 0.19
C VAL A 310 -20.13 4.40 -0.26
N GLN A 311 -19.94 5.58 0.31
CA GLN A 311 -18.74 6.40 0.08
C GLN A 311 -17.49 5.60 0.49
N ARG A 312 -16.49 5.55 -0.39
CA ARG A 312 -15.18 4.93 -0.18
C ARG A 312 -14.03 5.94 -0.18
N GLY A 313 -14.32 7.20 -0.52
CA GLY A 313 -13.37 8.29 -0.44
C GLY A 313 -13.96 9.60 -0.94
N SER A 314 -13.41 10.71 -0.43
CA SER A 314 -13.78 12.07 -0.85
C SER A 314 -12.54 12.95 -1.03
N ASN A 315 -12.62 13.92 -1.94
CA ASN A 315 -11.67 15.03 -2.08
C ASN A 315 -12.34 16.24 -2.72
N ILE A 316 -12.41 17.35 -1.98
CA ILE A 316 -13.02 18.60 -2.39
C ILE A 316 -11.95 19.70 -2.38
N THR A 317 -11.79 20.38 -3.51
CA THR A 317 -10.90 21.53 -3.69
C THR A 317 -11.72 22.76 -4.08
N ASN A 318 -11.09 23.92 -4.28
CA ASN A 318 -11.82 25.13 -4.73
C ASN A 318 -12.41 24.97 -6.14
N GLU A 319 -11.89 24.05 -6.94
CA GLU A 319 -12.27 23.88 -8.34
C GLU A 319 -13.24 22.72 -8.57
N ARG A 320 -13.25 21.70 -7.69
CA ARG A 320 -14.02 20.47 -7.91
C ARG A 320 -14.27 19.65 -6.65
N LEU A 321 -15.30 18.80 -6.71
CA LEU A 321 -15.47 17.67 -5.82
C LEU A 321 -15.14 16.34 -6.52
N ARG A 322 -14.78 15.34 -5.71
CA ARG A 322 -14.55 13.96 -6.13
C ARG A 322 -15.10 13.02 -5.08
N ILE A 323 -16.01 12.15 -5.49
CA ILE A 323 -16.52 11.04 -4.66
C ILE A 323 -16.08 9.70 -5.25
N ASP A 324 -15.56 8.84 -4.38
CA ASP A 324 -15.33 7.42 -4.65
C ASP A 324 -16.41 6.64 -3.91
N PHE A 325 -17.05 5.66 -4.56
CA PHE A 325 -18.16 4.93 -3.98
C PHE A 325 -18.21 3.47 -4.42
N SER A 326 -18.81 2.59 -3.61
CA SER A 326 -19.00 1.19 -3.96
C SER A 326 -20.09 1.00 -5.01
N HIS A 327 -19.73 0.41 -6.15
CA HIS A 327 -20.69 0.04 -7.18
C HIS A 327 -20.07 -1.02 -8.11
N HIS A 328 -20.88 -1.99 -8.52
CA HIS A 328 -20.49 -3.02 -9.49
C HIS A 328 -20.87 -2.55 -10.90
N GLY A 329 -19.88 -2.46 -11.78
CA GLY A 329 -20.08 -1.97 -13.16
C GLY A 329 -19.90 -0.46 -13.30
N ALA A 330 -19.89 0.00 -14.56
CA ALA A 330 -19.80 1.42 -14.88
C ALA A 330 -21.17 2.10 -14.72
N VAL A 331 -21.17 3.36 -14.27
CA VAL A 331 -22.38 4.18 -14.30
C VAL A 331 -22.59 4.64 -15.74
N ASN A 332 -23.68 4.20 -16.37
CA ASN A 332 -23.92 4.49 -17.77
C ASN A 332 -24.36 5.95 -17.98
N SER A 333 -24.32 6.44 -19.23
CA SER A 333 -24.62 7.83 -19.53
C SER A 333 -26.03 8.26 -19.10
N GLU A 334 -27.03 7.37 -19.20
CA GLU A 334 -28.40 7.68 -18.76
C GLU A 334 -28.48 7.86 -17.24
N GLN A 335 -27.79 7.00 -16.48
CA GLN A 335 -27.66 7.12 -15.03
C GLN A 335 -26.92 8.40 -14.65
N LEU A 336 -25.83 8.76 -15.33
CA LEU A 336 -25.11 10.01 -15.10
C LEU A 336 -25.99 11.24 -15.32
N THR A 337 -26.75 11.27 -16.42
CA THR A 337 -27.72 12.34 -16.69
C THR A 337 -28.80 12.41 -15.62
N LYS A 338 -29.31 11.26 -15.15
CA LYS A 338 -30.28 11.18 -14.05
C LYS A 338 -29.71 11.72 -12.73
N LEU A 339 -28.46 11.40 -12.40
CA LEU A 339 -27.79 11.89 -11.19
C LEU A 339 -27.63 13.41 -11.23
N GLU A 340 -27.07 13.95 -12.30
CA GLU A 340 -26.87 15.39 -12.47
C GLU A 340 -28.18 16.16 -12.43
N LYS A 341 -29.21 15.68 -13.16
CA LYS A 341 -30.55 16.27 -13.15
C LYS A 341 -31.16 16.28 -11.75
N LEU A 342 -31.04 15.17 -11.02
CA LEU A 342 -31.61 15.05 -9.68
C LEU A 342 -30.93 15.99 -8.68
N VAL A 343 -29.60 16.11 -8.72
CA VAL A 343 -28.86 17.05 -7.87
C VAL A 343 -29.28 18.49 -8.18
N ASN A 344 -29.34 18.88 -9.46
CA ASN A 344 -29.78 20.22 -9.85
C ASN A 344 -31.24 20.50 -9.49
N GLN A 345 -32.13 19.51 -9.55
CA GLN A 345 -33.51 19.65 -9.07
C GLN A 345 -33.56 19.95 -7.57
N TRP A 346 -32.71 19.31 -6.76
CA TRP A 346 -32.62 19.60 -5.33
C TRP A 346 -31.96 20.95 -5.04
N ILE A 347 -31.05 21.42 -5.89
CA ILE A 347 -30.49 22.77 -5.79
C ILE A 347 -31.58 23.81 -6.09
N GLN A 348 -32.31 23.65 -7.20
CA GLN A 348 -33.40 24.55 -7.60
C GLN A 348 -34.56 24.58 -6.60
N ALA A 349 -34.77 23.49 -5.85
CA ALA A 349 -35.82 23.40 -4.83
C ALA A 349 -35.50 24.16 -3.53
N ASP A 350 -34.34 24.81 -3.41
CA ASP A 350 -33.94 25.65 -2.27
C ASP A 350 -34.12 24.97 -0.90
N LEU A 351 -33.64 23.73 -0.79
CA LEU A 351 -33.79 22.91 0.41
C LEU A 351 -32.99 23.48 1.58
N GLN A 352 -33.56 23.37 2.78
CA GLN A 352 -32.89 23.83 3.99
C GLN A 352 -31.84 22.82 4.46
N VAL A 353 -30.67 23.33 4.83
CA VAL A 353 -29.59 22.56 5.45
C VAL A 353 -29.53 22.91 6.93
N THR A 354 -29.70 21.91 7.78
CA THR A 354 -29.72 22.07 9.24
C THR A 354 -28.62 21.25 9.88
N ARG A 355 -28.09 21.74 11.01
CA ARG A 355 -27.05 21.08 11.81
C ARG A 355 -27.60 20.82 13.21
N GLU A 356 -27.42 19.59 13.69
CA GLU A 356 -27.68 19.20 15.08
C GLU A 356 -26.47 18.47 15.66
N GLU A 357 -26.28 18.54 16.98
CA GLU A 357 -25.31 17.70 17.69
C GLU A 357 -26.03 16.58 18.42
N LEU A 358 -25.69 15.35 18.08
CA LEU A 358 -26.30 14.14 18.63
C LEU A 358 -25.23 13.21 19.19
N SER A 359 -25.62 12.27 20.05
CA SER A 359 -24.75 11.12 20.30
C SER A 359 -24.61 10.27 19.03
N LEU A 360 -23.50 9.55 18.89
CA LEU A 360 -23.25 8.67 17.75
C LEU A 360 -24.38 7.63 17.56
N GLU A 361 -24.89 7.08 18.67
CA GLU A 361 -26.00 6.12 18.67
C GLU A 361 -27.30 6.76 18.15
N GLN A 362 -27.64 7.96 18.64
CA GLN A 362 -28.82 8.69 18.16
C GLN A 362 -28.71 9.05 16.68
N ALA A 363 -27.52 9.47 16.22
CA ALA A 363 -27.28 9.81 14.82
C ALA A 363 -27.60 8.61 13.90
N TYR A 364 -27.11 7.42 14.21
CA TYR A 364 -27.43 6.21 13.44
C TYR A 364 -28.91 5.82 13.55
N LYS A 365 -29.51 5.95 14.74
CA LYS A 365 -30.95 5.69 14.95
C LYS A 365 -31.83 6.62 14.11
N HIS A 366 -31.39 7.85 13.89
CA HIS A 366 -32.04 8.84 13.02
C HIS A 366 -31.74 8.63 11.52
N GLY A 367 -31.01 7.57 11.16
CA GLY A 367 -30.70 7.22 9.78
C GLY A 367 -29.55 8.01 9.18
N ALA A 368 -28.71 8.66 9.99
CA ALA A 368 -27.54 9.37 9.49
C ALA A 368 -26.50 8.41 8.90
N LEU A 369 -25.99 8.72 7.71
CA LEU A 369 -24.88 7.97 7.11
C LEU A 369 -23.54 8.47 7.65
N GLY A 370 -22.63 7.54 7.91
CA GLY A 370 -21.23 7.85 8.23
C GLY A 370 -20.29 7.58 7.06
N GLU A 371 -19.14 8.24 7.07
CA GLU A 371 -18.02 7.97 6.18
C GLU A 371 -17.43 6.59 6.47
N PHE A 372 -17.21 5.79 5.42
CA PHE A 372 -16.68 4.44 5.55
C PHE A 372 -15.28 4.44 6.16
N GLY A 373 -15.09 3.67 7.24
CA GLY A 373 -13.81 3.51 7.92
C GLY A 373 -13.40 4.69 8.79
N ALA A 374 -14.28 5.68 9.00
CA ALA A 374 -14.06 6.76 9.94
C ALA A 374 -14.39 6.32 11.38
N THR A 375 -13.54 6.71 12.34
CA THR A 375 -13.84 6.59 13.77
C THR A 375 -14.47 7.89 14.25
N TYR A 376 -15.60 7.79 14.92
CA TYR A 376 -16.35 8.94 15.43
C TYR A 376 -16.24 9.05 16.96
N PRO A 377 -16.17 10.28 17.51
CA PRO A 377 -16.34 10.51 18.94
C PRO A 377 -17.79 10.30 19.37
N ASP A 378 -18.04 10.24 20.69
CA ASP A 378 -19.37 9.96 21.26
C ASP A 378 -20.44 10.99 20.87
N ARG A 379 -20.05 12.25 20.68
CA ARG A 379 -20.90 13.31 20.13
C ARG A 379 -20.45 13.70 18.74
N VAL A 380 -21.40 13.78 17.82
CA VAL A 380 -21.16 14.10 16.41
C VAL A 380 -22.11 15.18 15.92
N SER A 381 -21.64 15.95 14.93
CA SER A 381 -22.51 16.83 14.16
C SER A 381 -23.20 16.04 13.04
N VAL A 382 -24.51 16.21 12.93
CA VAL A 382 -25.34 15.63 11.87
C VAL A 382 -25.91 16.77 11.05
N TYR A 383 -25.69 16.71 9.74
CA TYR A 383 -26.29 17.64 8.80
C TYR A 383 -27.46 16.96 8.10
N THR A 384 -28.62 17.63 8.09
CA THR A 384 -29.82 17.17 7.40
C THR A 384 -30.20 18.18 6.32
N ILE A 385 -30.35 17.70 5.08
CA ILE A 385 -30.91 18.44 3.95
C ILE A 385 -32.33 17.93 3.73
N ALA A 386 -33.32 18.80 3.91
CA ALA A 386 -34.73 18.42 3.84
C ALA A 386 -35.57 19.43 3.06
N ARG A 387 -36.67 18.94 2.50
CA ARG A 387 -37.74 19.77 1.94
C ARG A 387 -38.55 20.43 3.04
N ALA A 388 -39.27 21.48 2.66
CA ALA A 388 -40.20 22.19 3.56
C ALA A 388 -41.30 21.28 4.14
N ASP A 389 -41.67 20.21 3.43
CA ASP A 389 -42.63 19.19 3.89
C ASP A 389 -42.03 18.17 4.88
N GLY A 390 -40.76 18.32 5.27
CA GLY A 390 -40.05 17.42 6.17
C GLY A 390 -39.40 16.21 5.49
N THR A 391 -39.55 16.04 4.17
CA THR A 391 -38.91 14.93 3.44
C THR A 391 -37.39 15.09 3.44
N ILE A 392 -36.69 14.13 4.03
CA ILE A 392 -35.22 14.12 4.09
C ILE A 392 -34.64 13.68 2.75
N VAL A 393 -33.74 14.51 2.20
CA VAL A 393 -32.97 14.20 1.00
C VAL A 393 -31.62 13.58 1.35
N SER A 394 -30.90 14.19 2.30
CA SER A 394 -29.67 13.63 2.86
C SER A 394 -29.60 13.87 4.37
N ARG A 395 -29.03 12.92 5.09
CA ARG A 395 -28.69 13.04 6.51
C ARG A 395 -27.39 12.32 6.77
N GLU A 396 -26.37 13.06 7.16
CA GLU A 396 -25.00 12.53 7.25
C GLU A 396 -24.26 13.06 8.46
N ILE A 397 -23.40 12.22 9.04
CA ILE A 397 -22.47 12.62 10.09
C ILE A 397 -21.33 13.37 9.43
N CYS A 398 -21.32 14.70 9.59
CA CYS A 398 -20.37 15.57 8.92
C CYS A 398 -19.92 16.72 9.83
N GLY A 399 -18.64 17.09 9.74
CA GLY A 399 -18.04 18.17 10.54
C GLY A 399 -17.51 19.33 9.71
N GLY A 400 -17.74 19.34 8.39
CA GLY A 400 -17.29 20.43 7.51
C GLY A 400 -18.37 21.51 7.34
N PRO A 401 -18.01 22.67 6.76
CA PRO A 401 -18.95 23.75 6.47
C PRO A 401 -19.98 23.34 5.42
N HIS A 402 -21.19 23.90 5.54
CA HIS A 402 -22.27 23.72 4.56
C HIS A 402 -22.94 25.06 4.26
N VAL A 403 -23.53 25.18 3.07
CA VAL A 403 -24.43 26.29 2.76
C VAL A 403 -25.70 26.15 3.60
N ALA A 404 -26.39 27.26 3.86
CA ALA A 404 -27.64 27.21 4.62
C ALA A 404 -28.80 26.67 3.79
N LYS A 405 -28.77 26.92 2.48
CA LYS A 405 -29.77 26.48 1.50
C LYS A 405 -29.12 25.93 0.24
N THR A 406 -29.75 24.93 -0.38
CA THR A 406 -29.17 24.29 -1.57
C THR A 406 -29.11 25.21 -2.80
N SER A 407 -29.90 26.27 -2.88
CA SER A 407 -29.81 27.26 -3.99
C SER A 407 -28.47 27.98 -4.05
N GLU A 408 -27.78 28.13 -2.91
CA GLU A 408 -26.44 28.74 -2.82
C GLU A 408 -25.37 27.91 -3.56
N ILE A 409 -25.66 26.64 -3.89
CA ILE A 409 -24.72 25.76 -4.60
C ILE A 409 -24.54 26.20 -6.05
N GLY A 410 -25.52 26.84 -6.69
CA GLY A 410 -25.49 27.18 -8.12
C GLY A 410 -25.76 25.97 -9.03
N THR A 411 -25.06 25.85 -10.16
CA THR A 411 -25.28 24.74 -11.10
C THR A 411 -24.27 23.62 -10.85
N PHE A 412 -24.73 22.39 -10.71
CA PHE A 412 -23.88 21.21 -10.52
C PHE A 412 -23.66 20.47 -11.85
N THR A 413 -22.40 20.13 -12.16
CA THR A 413 -22.04 19.42 -13.40
C THR A 413 -21.07 18.28 -13.14
N ILE A 414 -21.38 17.08 -13.61
CA ILE A 414 -20.50 15.92 -13.59
C ILE A 414 -19.50 16.05 -14.74
N THR A 415 -18.21 16.10 -14.43
CA THR A 415 -17.15 16.28 -15.43
C THR A 415 -16.50 14.96 -15.84
N LYS A 416 -16.48 13.96 -14.96
CA LYS A 416 -15.86 12.67 -15.26
C LYS A 416 -16.40 11.54 -14.38
N GLU A 417 -16.59 10.38 -14.99
CA GLU A 417 -16.78 9.10 -14.31
C GLU A 417 -15.67 8.12 -14.71
N ALA A 418 -15.17 7.34 -13.75
CA ALA A 418 -14.17 6.30 -14.01
C ALA A 418 -14.15 5.20 -12.95
N SER A 419 -13.56 4.05 -13.29
CA SER A 419 -13.18 3.04 -12.30
C SER A 419 -12.03 3.54 -11.43
N SER A 420 -12.11 3.33 -10.11
CA SER A 420 -11.05 3.65 -9.14
C SER A 420 -10.52 2.42 -8.38
N GLY A 421 -10.91 1.22 -8.81
CA GLY A 421 -10.55 -0.05 -8.18
C GLY A 421 -11.63 -1.11 -8.40
N SER A 422 -11.38 -2.36 -7.98
CA SER A 422 -12.41 -3.40 -8.03
C SER A 422 -13.59 -3.01 -7.15
N GLY A 423 -14.80 -2.96 -7.72
CA GLY A 423 -16.03 -2.58 -7.01
C GLY A 423 -16.10 -1.12 -6.55
N ILE A 424 -15.20 -0.24 -7.01
CA ILE A 424 -15.17 1.19 -6.63
C ILE A 424 -15.21 2.05 -7.89
N ARG A 425 -16.19 2.95 -7.95
CA ARG A 425 -16.35 3.97 -8.99
C ARG A 425 -16.01 5.35 -8.45
N ARG A 426 -15.65 6.26 -9.34
CA ARG A 426 -15.27 7.63 -9.03
C ARG A 426 -16.02 8.60 -9.93
N ILE A 427 -16.65 9.59 -9.33
CA ILE A 427 -17.21 10.75 -10.02
C ILE A 427 -16.44 12.01 -9.62
N LYS A 428 -16.13 12.84 -10.60
CA LYS A 428 -15.69 14.23 -10.40
C LYS A 428 -16.78 15.17 -10.89
N ALA A 429 -17.00 16.25 -10.17
CA ALA A 429 -18.00 17.25 -10.51
C ALA A 429 -17.54 18.65 -10.08
N THR A 430 -18.15 19.66 -10.66
CA THR A 430 -17.91 21.09 -10.40
C THR A 430 -19.23 21.77 -10.07
N VAL A 431 -19.15 22.96 -9.47
CA VAL A 431 -20.29 23.86 -9.33
C VAL A 431 -19.93 25.23 -9.94
N SER A 432 -20.90 25.92 -10.52
CA SER A 432 -20.76 27.25 -11.09
C SER A 432 -21.85 28.18 -10.59
#